data_AF-A0A2M7G6S1-F1
#
_entry.id   AF-A0A2M7G6S1-F1
#
_cell.length_a   1.000
_cell.length_b   1.000
_cell.length_c   1.000
_cell.angle_alpha   90.00
_cell.angle_beta   90.00
_cell.angle_gamma   90.00
#
_symmetry.space_group_name_H-M   'P 1'
#
loop_
_entity.id
_entity.type
_entity.pdbx_description
1 polymer ?
#
loop_
_entity_poly.entity_id
_entity_poly.type
_entity_poly.pdbx_seq_one_letter_code
_entity_poly.pdbx_strand_id
1 'polypeptide(L)'
;MPSIAALHPSQNLPPQTAIRSQAVQTTQKSQAIQSPQDQLKLSGKAAPGPLPRDGILFLGMNPQSSNELKALRASHAPVRELKSENGKIEGFDLNQAPGRAAFIAALELSPERAQAFSQLLEQAQAEGRDELAQLAKIWKGSELGQKIPGRVVISGHSNGLKIWSEAGRGSLQLSEIAHLAKIFPAAAAEIEDLHISACNTGYRSNIAYWQDVFPNLKTFWAYTHTAPSSAYASPAHLRAWEKATRGPAENLNRKSLQKILSGAVRSENLALWSKQSDYQSSLSTQAHNRDDLMLVVNRYLQGEEAVANPQTGPLKLAYDQLQSLRGETGDSSLDAPIGQALLLRFYPSLSQNFNAAYQTQLSEAAALLQLPPADFSQISRKESLLWIERFQTAFREQKPSLEAESLAKLEKVNTLLSYWKNLNPDYFAPEWIETLSSAQLAQAQADFEALHPLPQWIFMPGLGFPGGNLAPLTFPGLEYPAATVPALGTELERPTLNFTLGQGNLLNPQQSLQWPAAAGF
;
A
#
# COMPACT_ATOMS: atom_id res chain seq x y z
N MET A 1 -2.24 -23.18 -49.75
CA MET A 1 -0.99 -22.43 -49.58
C MET A 1 -0.61 -21.79 -50.91
N PRO A 2 -0.61 -20.45 -50.96
CA PRO A 2 0.53 -19.77 -51.58
C PRO A 2 1.07 -18.63 -50.71
N SER A 3 2.37 -18.42 -50.86
CA SER A 3 3.23 -17.45 -50.19
C SER A 3 2.95 -16.03 -50.70
N ILE A 4 2.73 -15.07 -49.78
CA ILE A 4 2.69 -13.64 -50.07
C ILE A 4 4.01 -13.04 -49.59
N ALA A 5 4.82 -12.59 -50.55
CA ALA A 5 6.03 -11.82 -50.32
C ALA A 5 5.67 -10.38 -49.93
N ALA A 6 6.18 -9.91 -48.79
CA ALA A 6 6.04 -8.53 -48.33
C ALA A 6 7.16 -7.66 -48.93
N LEU A 7 6.76 -6.59 -49.62
CA LEU A 7 7.60 -5.49 -50.07
C LEU A 7 7.79 -4.50 -48.91
N HIS A 8 9.03 -4.27 -48.48
CA HIS A 8 9.41 -3.16 -47.60
C HIS A 8 9.67 -1.89 -48.42
N PRO A 9 9.16 -0.72 -48.02
CA PRO A 9 9.59 0.56 -48.59
C PRO A 9 10.88 1.05 -47.92
N SER A 10 11.86 1.36 -48.77
CA SER A 10 13.14 2.00 -48.43
C SER A 10 12.92 3.41 -47.89
N GLN A 11 13.44 3.70 -46.71
CA GLN A 11 13.52 5.06 -46.16
C GLN A 11 14.84 5.72 -46.58
N ASN A 12 14.73 6.81 -47.34
CA ASN A 12 15.84 7.71 -47.66
C ASN A 12 16.26 8.50 -46.41
N LEU A 13 17.52 8.36 -46.00
CA LEU A 13 18.16 9.23 -45.00
C LEU A 13 18.74 10.48 -45.68
N PRO A 14 18.60 11.68 -45.09
CA PRO A 14 19.25 12.89 -45.57
C PRO A 14 20.76 12.92 -45.23
N PRO A 15 21.57 13.70 -45.97
CA PRO A 15 23.04 13.69 -45.86
C PRO A 15 23.53 14.30 -44.53
N GLN A 16 24.47 13.60 -43.89
CA GLN A 16 25.18 14.06 -42.70
C GLN A 16 26.05 15.27 -43.04
N THR A 17 25.80 16.39 -42.36
CA THR A 17 26.64 17.59 -42.39
C THR A 17 27.82 17.37 -41.43
N ALA A 18 29.05 17.49 -41.94
CA ALA A 18 30.27 17.39 -41.15
C ALA A 18 30.36 18.54 -40.14
N ILE A 19 30.20 18.24 -38.85
CA ILE A 19 30.46 19.18 -37.76
C ILE A 19 31.96 19.13 -37.43
N ARG A 20 32.59 20.28 -37.57
CA ARG A 20 34.00 20.56 -37.31
C ARG A 20 34.21 20.67 -35.79
N SER A 21 34.85 19.67 -35.19
CA SER A 21 35.17 19.63 -33.76
C SER A 21 36.18 20.72 -33.39
N GLN A 22 35.77 21.71 -32.59
CA GLN A 22 36.71 22.56 -31.85
C GLN A 22 37.02 21.90 -30.51
N ALA A 23 38.30 21.61 -30.29
CA ALA A 23 38.80 21.08 -29.03
C ALA A 23 38.75 22.16 -27.94
N VAL A 24 37.79 22.04 -27.02
CA VAL A 24 37.80 22.79 -25.75
C VAL A 24 38.61 21.96 -24.76
N GLN A 25 39.85 22.37 -24.50
CA GLN A 25 40.63 21.87 -23.37
C GLN A 25 40.00 22.39 -22.07
N THR A 26 39.13 21.59 -21.48
CA THR A 26 38.69 21.79 -20.08
C THR A 26 39.68 21.06 -19.18
N THR A 27 40.44 21.83 -18.41
CA THR A 27 41.31 21.31 -17.36
C THR A 27 40.46 20.77 -16.21
N GLN A 28 39.93 19.55 -16.37
CA GLN A 28 39.35 18.79 -15.26
C GLN A 28 40.50 18.41 -14.31
N LYS A 29 40.53 19.04 -13.13
CA LYS A 29 41.31 18.55 -11.99
C LYS A 29 40.86 17.10 -11.74
N SER A 30 41.75 16.15 -12.00
CA SER A 30 41.59 14.75 -11.62
C SER A 30 41.41 14.65 -10.11
N GLN A 31 40.16 14.64 -9.64
CA GLN A 31 39.84 14.12 -8.32
C GLN A 31 40.14 12.62 -8.39
N ALA A 32 41.06 12.15 -7.54
CA ALA A 32 41.38 10.74 -7.44
C ALA A 32 40.08 9.95 -7.26
N ILE A 33 39.78 9.06 -8.21
CA ILE A 33 38.65 8.14 -8.13
C ILE A 33 38.94 7.24 -6.93
N GLN A 34 38.34 7.56 -5.79
CA GLN A 34 38.34 6.69 -4.61
C GLN A 34 37.75 5.35 -5.03
N SER A 35 38.37 4.24 -4.62
CA SER A 35 37.86 2.93 -4.97
C SER A 35 36.42 2.78 -4.43
N PRO A 36 35.54 2.02 -5.10
CA PRO A 36 34.18 1.77 -4.58
C PRO A 36 34.19 1.22 -3.14
N GLN A 37 35.23 0.47 -2.76
CA GLN A 37 35.45 -0.01 -1.39
C GLN A 37 35.72 1.14 -0.42
N ASP A 38 36.50 2.14 -0.83
CA ASP A 38 36.78 3.31 0.00
C ASP A 38 35.51 4.14 0.21
N GLN A 39 34.59 4.23 -0.77
CA GLN A 39 33.31 4.94 -0.58
C GLN A 39 32.44 4.30 0.52
N LEU A 40 32.35 2.97 0.56
CA LEU A 40 31.65 2.23 1.61
C LEU A 40 32.32 2.34 2.99
N LYS A 41 33.64 2.58 3.03
CA LYS A 41 34.40 2.81 4.27
C LYS A 41 34.36 4.27 4.72
N LEU A 42 34.37 5.23 3.78
CA LEU A 42 34.46 6.67 4.02
C LEU A 42 33.11 7.30 4.41
N SER A 43 31.99 6.67 4.07
CA SER A 43 30.68 7.02 4.64
C SER A 43 30.58 6.72 6.16
N GLY A 44 31.63 6.11 6.72
CA GLY A 44 31.75 5.59 8.08
C GLY A 44 31.65 6.63 9.20
N LYS A 45 30.42 7.07 9.47
CA LYS A 45 29.98 7.01 10.87
C LYS A 45 30.04 5.53 11.24
N ALA A 46 30.93 5.14 12.17
CA ALA A 46 31.16 3.73 12.52
C ALA A 46 29.83 2.98 12.54
N ALA A 47 29.70 1.96 11.68
CA ALA A 47 28.47 1.20 11.57
C ALA A 47 28.05 0.77 12.97
N PRO A 48 26.78 0.97 13.38
CA PRO A 48 26.34 0.52 14.68
C PRO A 48 26.73 -0.96 14.83
N GLY A 49 27.33 -1.30 15.97
CA GLY A 49 27.84 -2.64 16.23
C GLY A 49 26.80 -3.72 15.96
N PRO A 50 27.21 -4.99 15.80
CA PRO A 50 26.29 -6.08 15.47
C PRO A 50 25.12 -6.08 16.47
N LEU A 51 23.90 -6.04 15.93
CA LEU A 51 22.72 -6.14 16.77
C LEU A 51 22.62 -7.56 17.35
N PRO A 52 22.07 -7.71 18.56
CA PRO A 52 21.74 -9.04 19.07
C PRO A 52 20.75 -9.73 18.13
N ARG A 53 20.65 -11.07 18.22
CA ARG A 53 19.67 -11.87 17.45
C ARG A 53 18.24 -11.36 17.66
N ASP A 54 17.90 -10.99 18.89
CA ASP A 54 16.64 -10.34 19.25
C ASP A 54 16.52 -8.88 18.76
N GLY A 55 17.43 -8.40 17.91
CA GLY A 55 17.30 -7.12 17.23
C GLY A 55 16.10 -7.10 16.28
N ILE A 56 15.68 -5.89 15.91
CA ILE A 56 14.67 -5.66 14.87
C ILE A 56 15.32 -4.93 13.72
N LEU A 57 15.16 -5.47 12.52
CA LEU A 57 15.36 -4.77 11.27
C LEU A 57 14.03 -4.10 10.89
N PHE A 58 13.98 -2.78 10.94
CA PHE A 58 12.78 -2.00 10.63
C PHE A 58 12.92 -1.31 9.29
N LEU A 59 12.08 -1.70 8.33
CA LEU A 59 11.94 -1.06 7.04
C LEU A 59 10.59 -0.33 6.98
N GLY A 60 10.62 0.99 7.16
CA GLY A 60 9.44 1.85 7.07
C GLY A 60 9.51 2.71 5.82
N MET A 61 8.54 2.56 4.91
CA MET A 61 8.50 3.29 3.64
C MET A 61 7.72 4.60 3.73
N ASN A 62 6.80 4.71 4.68
CA ASN A 62 5.98 5.91 4.85
C ASN A 62 6.66 6.93 5.78
N PRO A 63 6.51 8.25 5.56
CA PRO A 63 6.98 9.27 6.49
C PRO A 63 6.51 9.04 7.95
N GLN A 64 5.29 8.53 8.10
CA GLN A 64 4.66 8.24 9.40
C GLN A 64 5.19 6.98 10.07
N SER A 65 5.99 6.14 9.38
CA SER A 65 6.69 5.00 9.99
C SER A 65 7.71 5.42 11.06
N SER A 66 8.04 6.71 11.15
CA SER A 66 8.78 7.27 12.30
C SER A 66 8.07 7.06 13.65
N ASN A 67 6.73 7.05 13.69
CA ASN A 67 5.95 6.77 14.90
C ASN A 67 6.05 5.30 15.33
N GLU A 68 6.04 4.39 14.35
CA GLU A 68 6.23 2.96 14.54
C GLU A 68 7.62 2.65 15.10
N LEU A 69 8.64 3.25 14.49
CA LEU A 69 10.01 3.14 14.94
C LEU A 69 10.18 3.67 16.37
N LYS A 70 9.57 4.81 16.70
CA LYS A 70 9.56 5.37 18.05
C LYS A 70 8.93 4.40 19.05
N ALA A 71 7.83 3.73 18.67
CA ALA A 71 7.15 2.76 19.53
C ALA A 71 7.98 1.50 19.79
N LEU A 72 8.68 0.98 18.76
CA LEU A 72 9.61 -0.14 18.92
C LEU A 72 10.78 0.23 19.84
N ARG A 73 11.39 1.41 19.62
CA ARG A 73 12.48 1.92 20.48
C ARG A 73 12.02 2.15 21.93
N ALA A 74 10.79 2.63 22.13
CA ALA A 74 10.20 2.80 23.46
C ALA A 74 9.96 1.46 24.20
N SER A 75 9.95 0.34 23.48
CA SER A 75 9.91 -1.02 24.06
C SER A 75 11.30 -1.53 24.47
N HIS A 76 12.32 -0.68 24.42
CA HIS A 76 13.73 -1.03 24.65
C HIS A 76 14.23 -2.15 23.73
N ALA A 77 13.62 -2.32 22.55
CA ALA A 77 14.13 -3.23 21.55
C ALA A 77 15.32 -2.61 20.82
N PRO A 78 16.38 -3.36 20.52
CA PRO A 78 17.44 -2.91 19.63
C PRO A 78 16.89 -2.85 18.21
N VAL A 79 16.69 -1.65 17.66
CA VAL A 79 16.12 -1.46 16.32
C VAL A 79 17.15 -0.82 15.37
N ARG A 80 17.40 -1.46 14.23
CA ARG A 80 18.09 -0.88 13.08
C ARG A 80 17.06 -0.49 12.03
N GLU A 81 16.95 0.81 11.82
CA GLU A 81 16.12 1.40 10.77
C GLU A 81 16.86 1.35 9.43
N LEU A 82 16.13 1.00 8.38
CA LEU A 82 16.53 1.18 6.98
C LEU A 82 15.81 2.43 6.46
N LYS A 83 16.58 3.40 5.98
CA LYS A 83 16.07 4.70 5.55
C LYS A 83 15.94 4.70 4.05
N SER A 84 14.75 4.98 3.54
CA SER A 84 14.60 5.22 2.10
C SER A 84 15.30 6.52 1.70
N GLU A 85 16.14 6.43 0.67
CA GLU A 85 16.90 7.53 0.07
C GLU A 85 16.65 7.62 -1.46
N ASN A 86 15.52 7.08 -1.94
CA ASN A 86 15.05 7.17 -3.33
C ASN A 86 16.06 6.63 -4.35
N GLY A 87 16.46 5.38 -4.19
CA GLY A 87 17.42 4.71 -5.05
C GLY A 87 18.87 5.13 -4.82
N LYS A 88 19.19 5.79 -3.70
CA LYS A 88 20.56 6.10 -3.31
C LYS A 88 20.96 5.32 -2.06
N ILE A 89 22.22 4.94 -1.97
CA ILE A 89 22.78 4.35 -0.75
C ILE A 89 24.25 4.73 -0.67
N GLU A 90 24.66 5.44 0.39
CA GLU A 90 26.07 5.71 0.69
C GLU A 90 26.90 6.28 -0.47
N GLY A 91 26.29 7.14 -1.28
CA GLY A 91 26.92 7.76 -2.45
C GLY A 91 26.77 6.99 -3.76
N PHE A 92 26.26 5.76 -3.73
CA PHE A 92 25.87 5.01 -4.93
C PHE A 92 24.48 5.45 -5.40
N ASP A 93 24.36 5.83 -6.68
CA ASP A 93 23.07 6.09 -7.33
C ASP A 93 22.61 4.83 -8.08
N LEU A 94 21.71 4.08 -7.46
CA LEU A 94 21.20 2.81 -7.98
C LEU A 94 20.24 3.00 -9.15
N ASN A 95 19.79 4.23 -9.42
CA ASN A 95 19.00 4.52 -10.62
C ASN A 95 19.86 4.54 -11.88
N GLN A 96 21.18 4.68 -11.72
CA GLN A 96 22.14 4.64 -12.81
C GLN A 96 22.83 3.27 -12.86
N ALA A 97 22.97 2.70 -14.07
CA ALA A 97 23.67 1.42 -14.24
C ALA A 97 25.10 1.42 -13.65
N PRO A 98 25.93 2.48 -13.81
CA PRO A 98 27.24 2.56 -13.15
C PRO A 98 27.17 2.54 -11.62
N GLY A 99 26.18 3.19 -11.01
CA GLY A 99 26.03 3.20 -9.55
C GLY A 99 25.59 1.83 -9.01
N ARG A 100 24.71 1.12 -9.71
CA ARG A 100 24.39 -0.29 -9.39
C ARG A 100 25.62 -1.19 -9.46
N ALA A 101 26.38 -1.10 -10.55
CA ALA A 101 27.58 -1.92 -10.73
C ALA A 101 28.63 -1.65 -9.63
N ALA A 102 28.85 -0.37 -9.30
CA ALA A 102 29.78 0.01 -8.23
C ALA A 102 29.35 -0.48 -6.85
N PHE A 103 28.05 -0.38 -6.52
CA PHE A 103 27.51 -0.91 -5.26
C PHE A 103 27.68 -2.43 -5.16
N ILE A 104 27.33 -3.17 -6.22
CA ILE A 104 27.46 -4.64 -6.27
C ILE A 104 28.92 -5.07 -6.13
N ALA A 105 29.84 -4.40 -6.83
CA ALA A 105 31.27 -4.67 -6.70
C ALA A 105 31.75 -4.47 -5.25
N ALA A 106 31.26 -3.43 -4.57
CA ALA A 106 31.62 -3.15 -3.20
C ALA A 106 30.96 -4.10 -2.17
N LEU A 107 29.91 -4.82 -2.57
CA LEU A 107 29.40 -5.96 -1.81
C LEU A 107 30.26 -7.21 -1.95
N GLU A 108 31.26 -7.27 -2.85
CA GLU A 108 32.22 -8.40 -2.95
C GLU A 108 31.53 -9.78 -2.96
N LEU A 109 30.39 -9.87 -3.65
CA LEU A 109 29.66 -11.13 -3.81
C LEU A 109 30.42 -12.05 -4.78
N SER A 110 30.12 -13.36 -4.73
CA SER A 110 30.59 -14.25 -5.80
C SER A 110 30.04 -13.76 -7.16
N PRO A 111 30.72 -14.06 -8.28
CA PRO A 111 30.26 -13.61 -9.60
C PRO A 111 28.79 -13.97 -9.90
N GLU A 112 28.36 -15.18 -9.51
CA GLU A 112 26.99 -15.67 -9.72
C GLU A 112 25.98 -14.87 -8.90
N ARG A 113 26.27 -14.62 -7.61
CA ARG A 113 25.41 -13.82 -6.72
C ARG A 113 25.38 -12.35 -7.14
N ALA A 114 26.52 -11.80 -7.55
CA ALA A 114 26.64 -10.45 -8.08
C ALA A 114 25.76 -10.28 -9.33
N GLN A 115 25.79 -11.24 -10.26
CA GLN A 115 24.96 -11.23 -11.45
C GLN A 115 23.47 -11.31 -11.11
N ALA A 116 23.07 -12.27 -10.26
CA ALA A 116 21.68 -12.42 -9.83
C ALA A 116 21.15 -11.15 -9.13
N PHE A 117 21.96 -10.54 -8.27
CA PHE A 117 21.58 -9.31 -7.58
C PHE A 117 21.54 -8.10 -8.52
N SER A 118 22.42 -8.03 -9.52
CA SER A 118 22.37 -7.02 -10.58
C SER A 118 21.05 -7.08 -11.35
N GLN A 119 20.63 -8.28 -11.75
CA GLN A 119 19.37 -8.49 -12.45
C GLN A 119 18.17 -8.09 -11.58
N LEU A 120 18.18 -8.44 -10.30
CA LEU A 120 17.13 -8.04 -9.36
C LEU A 120 17.02 -6.51 -9.25
N LEU A 121 18.13 -5.78 -9.07
CA LEU A 121 18.10 -4.32 -9.00
C LEU A 121 17.68 -3.66 -10.32
N GLU A 122 18.01 -4.27 -11.46
CA GLU A 122 17.58 -3.77 -12.77
C GLU A 122 16.06 -3.90 -12.97
N GLN A 123 15.49 -5.03 -12.56
CA GLN A 123 14.05 -5.32 -12.64
C GLN A 123 13.22 -4.55 -11.61
N ALA A 124 13.81 -4.25 -10.44
CA ALA A 124 13.15 -3.48 -9.40
C ALA A 124 12.79 -2.06 -9.86
N GLN A 125 11.67 -1.55 -9.34
CA GLN A 125 11.28 -0.16 -9.52
C GLN A 125 12.35 0.78 -8.95
N ALA A 126 12.50 1.97 -9.54
CA ALA A 126 13.53 2.93 -9.14
C ALA A 126 13.48 3.26 -7.64
N GLU A 127 12.26 3.37 -7.12
CA GLU A 127 11.92 3.69 -5.73
C GLU A 127 12.12 2.52 -4.77
N GLY A 128 12.44 1.31 -5.24
CA GLY A 128 12.63 0.11 -4.41
C GLY A 128 14.08 -0.37 -4.29
N ARG A 129 14.96 0.20 -5.13
CA ARG A 129 16.33 -0.29 -5.29
C ARG A 129 17.17 -0.09 -4.05
N ASP A 130 16.98 1.01 -3.33
CA ASP A 130 17.73 1.30 -2.12
C ASP A 130 17.27 0.47 -0.93
N GLU A 131 16.00 0.12 -0.81
CA GLU A 131 15.55 -0.83 0.22
C GLU A 131 16.17 -2.22 -0.03
N LEU A 132 16.16 -2.71 -1.27
CA LEU A 132 16.82 -3.97 -1.64
C LEU A 132 18.33 -3.92 -1.36
N ALA A 133 18.99 -2.81 -1.71
CA ALA A 133 20.41 -2.61 -1.45
C ALA A 133 20.75 -2.57 0.04
N GLN A 134 19.94 -1.89 0.85
CA GLN A 134 20.11 -1.83 2.30
C GLN A 134 19.93 -3.20 2.96
N LEU A 135 18.93 -3.98 2.53
CA LEU A 135 18.74 -5.36 2.96
C LEU A 135 19.93 -6.22 2.55
N ALA A 136 20.35 -6.19 1.28
CA ALA A 136 21.50 -6.93 0.77
C ALA A 136 22.78 -6.62 1.53
N LYS A 137 23.03 -5.34 1.86
CA LYS A 137 24.20 -4.90 2.64
C LYS A 137 24.22 -5.55 4.03
N ILE A 138 23.07 -5.68 4.68
CA ILE A 138 22.96 -6.31 6.01
C ILE A 138 23.08 -7.82 5.88
N TRP A 139 22.38 -8.40 4.91
CA TRP A 139 22.32 -9.85 4.68
C TRP A 139 23.67 -10.43 4.24
N LYS A 140 24.51 -9.66 3.52
CA LYS A 140 25.92 -10.01 3.27
C LYS A 140 26.66 -10.37 4.57
N GLY A 141 26.37 -9.68 5.68
CA GLY A 141 26.99 -9.98 6.97
C GLY A 141 26.78 -11.43 7.40
N SER A 142 25.56 -11.94 7.27
CA SER A 142 25.23 -13.32 7.63
C SER A 142 25.90 -14.35 6.71
N GLU A 143 26.04 -14.04 5.41
CA GLU A 143 26.82 -14.88 4.49
C GLU A 143 28.30 -14.98 4.88
N LEU A 144 28.81 -14.02 5.65
CA LEU A 144 30.17 -14.00 6.21
C LEU A 144 30.22 -14.53 7.66
N GLY A 145 29.16 -15.17 8.15
CA GLY A 145 29.05 -15.71 9.50
C GLY A 145 28.79 -14.67 10.59
N GLN A 146 28.46 -13.43 10.23
CA GLN A 146 28.06 -12.39 11.20
C GLN A 146 26.61 -12.57 11.60
N LYS A 147 26.27 -12.23 12.85
CA LYS A 147 24.87 -12.23 13.30
C LYS A 147 24.14 -11.00 12.78
N ILE A 148 22.91 -11.21 12.30
CA ILE A 148 21.98 -10.15 11.92
C ILE A 148 20.74 -10.19 12.83
N PRO A 149 19.92 -9.13 12.88
CA PRO A 149 18.61 -9.18 13.53
C PRO A 149 17.76 -10.33 12.98
N GLY A 150 17.22 -11.18 13.85
CA GLY A 150 16.32 -12.26 13.46
C GLY A 150 14.86 -11.82 13.33
N ARG A 151 14.55 -10.56 13.65
CA ARG A 151 13.18 -10.03 13.58
C ARG A 151 13.10 -8.92 12.56
N VAL A 152 12.12 -8.99 11.66
CA VAL A 152 11.93 -8.03 10.56
C VAL A 152 10.55 -7.40 10.65
N VAL A 153 10.50 -6.08 10.53
CA VAL A 153 9.27 -5.32 10.34
C VAL A 153 9.35 -4.62 9.00
N ILE A 154 8.35 -4.83 8.15
CA ILE A 154 8.17 -4.09 6.89
C ILE A 154 6.87 -3.31 6.98
N SER A 155 6.93 -2.00 6.81
CA SER A 155 5.78 -1.10 6.99
C SER A 155 5.60 -0.18 5.79
N GLY A 156 4.34 -0.07 5.32
CA GLY A 156 3.95 0.73 4.17
C GLY A 156 2.50 0.51 3.77
N HIS A 157 2.08 1.09 2.65
CA HIS A 157 0.85 0.70 1.97
C HIS A 157 1.04 -0.65 1.29
N SER A 158 -0.03 -1.44 1.15
CA SER A 158 0.05 -2.68 0.38
C SER A 158 -1.28 -3.06 -0.25
N ASN A 159 -1.19 -3.72 -1.40
CA ASN A 159 -2.29 -4.38 -2.10
C ASN A 159 -2.21 -5.91 -1.99
N GLY A 160 -1.26 -6.42 -1.21
CA GLY A 160 -0.96 -7.86 -1.07
C GLY A 160 0.14 -8.39 -1.98
N LEU A 161 0.58 -7.64 -3.00
CA LEU A 161 1.66 -8.04 -3.92
C LEU A 161 2.92 -7.18 -3.79
N LYS A 162 2.74 -5.91 -3.40
CA LYS A 162 3.82 -4.97 -3.12
C LYS A 162 3.54 -4.17 -1.86
N ILE A 163 4.58 -3.63 -1.26
CA ILE A 163 4.55 -2.68 -0.15
C ILE A 163 5.19 -1.39 -0.65
N TRP A 164 4.54 -0.23 -0.48
CA TRP A 164 5.06 1.04 -1.00
C TRP A 164 4.84 2.22 -0.07
N SER A 165 5.56 3.30 -0.37
CA SER A 165 5.42 4.62 0.21
C SER A 165 4.38 5.45 -0.53
N GLU A 166 3.47 6.10 0.19
CA GLU A 166 2.57 7.12 -0.39
C GLU A 166 3.37 8.29 -0.99
N ALA A 167 4.54 8.60 -0.43
CA ALA A 167 5.38 9.70 -0.90
C ALA A 167 6.27 9.35 -2.11
N GLY A 168 6.12 8.16 -2.68
CA GLY A 168 6.99 7.65 -3.76
C GLY A 168 8.44 7.43 -3.31
N ARG A 169 8.65 7.15 -2.01
CA ARG A 169 9.97 6.94 -1.38
C ARG A 169 10.09 5.54 -0.80
N GLY A 170 10.04 4.53 -1.65
CA GLY A 170 10.05 3.13 -1.25
C GLY A 170 8.98 2.32 -1.98
N SER A 171 9.37 1.23 -2.63
CA SER A 171 8.45 0.24 -3.20
C SER A 171 9.13 -1.12 -3.27
N LEU A 172 8.59 -2.13 -2.57
CA LEU A 172 9.07 -3.50 -2.68
C LEU A 172 7.95 -4.43 -3.09
N GLN A 173 8.17 -5.18 -4.16
CA GLN A 173 7.36 -6.36 -4.45
C GLN A 173 7.73 -7.47 -3.47
N LEU A 174 6.75 -8.27 -3.05
CA LEU A 174 7.05 -9.39 -2.15
C LEU A 174 8.00 -10.39 -2.84
N SER A 175 7.83 -10.62 -4.15
CA SER A 175 8.70 -11.45 -4.98
C SER A 175 10.16 -11.02 -4.98
N GLU A 176 10.43 -9.71 -4.88
CA GLU A 176 11.80 -9.18 -4.81
C GLU A 176 12.48 -9.60 -3.51
N ILE A 177 11.75 -9.66 -2.39
CA ILE A 177 12.25 -10.16 -1.10
C ILE A 177 12.58 -11.66 -1.20
N ALA A 178 11.73 -12.46 -1.85
CA ALA A 178 12.02 -13.87 -2.10
C ALA A 178 13.25 -14.08 -2.99
N HIS A 179 13.41 -13.28 -4.05
CA HIS A 179 14.61 -13.33 -4.88
C HIS A 179 15.85 -12.95 -4.08
N LEU A 180 15.75 -11.93 -3.23
CA LEU A 180 16.84 -11.54 -2.35
C LEU A 180 17.20 -12.67 -1.37
N ALA A 181 16.22 -13.37 -0.80
CA ALA A 181 16.44 -14.49 0.11
C ALA A 181 17.17 -15.65 -0.57
N LYS A 182 16.90 -15.89 -1.86
CA LYS A 182 17.64 -16.89 -2.66
C LYS A 182 19.09 -16.47 -2.93
N ILE A 183 19.37 -15.17 -3.05
CA ILE A 183 20.73 -14.65 -3.22
C ILE A 183 21.52 -14.73 -1.90
N PHE A 184 20.85 -14.50 -0.76
CA PHE A 184 21.42 -14.49 0.60
C PHE A 184 20.74 -15.53 1.52
N PRO A 185 20.88 -16.84 1.25
CA PRO A 185 20.13 -17.89 1.95
C PRO A 185 20.51 -18.04 3.43
N ALA A 186 21.75 -17.76 3.82
CA ALA A 186 22.14 -17.80 5.23
C ALA A 186 21.44 -16.68 6.01
N ALA A 187 21.38 -15.47 5.43
CA ALA A 187 20.66 -14.35 6.01
C ALA A 187 19.16 -14.61 6.14
N ALA A 188 18.55 -15.17 5.10
CA ALA A 188 17.14 -15.55 5.13
C ALA A 188 16.84 -16.59 6.24
N ALA A 189 17.75 -17.54 6.46
CA ALA A 189 17.65 -18.52 7.54
C ALA A 189 17.84 -17.92 8.95
N GLU A 190 18.39 -16.71 9.10
CA GLU A 190 18.45 -16.04 10.41
C GLU A 190 17.14 -15.34 10.78
N ILE A 191 16.20 -15.16 9.84
CA ILE A 191 14.91 -14.50 10.11
C ILE A 191 13.95 -15.49 10.77
N GLU A 192 13.51 -15.14 11.98
CA GLU A 192 12.63 -15.95 12.83
C GLU A 192 11.26 -15.29 13.05
N ASP A 193 11.17 -13.96 13.04
CA ASP A 193 9.90 -13.25 13.23
C ASP A 193 9.69 -12.21 12.14
N LEU A 194 8.52 -12.27 11.48
CA LEU A 194 8.15 -11.33 10.44
C LEU A 194 6.86 -10.59 10.81
N HIS A 195 6.91 -9.26 10.82
CA HIS A 195 5.73 -8.41 10.91
C HIS A 195 5.61 -7.55 9.65
N ILE A 196 4.51 -7.72 8.92
CA ILE A 196 4.16 -6.85 7.80
C ILE A 196 3.05 -5.90 8.23
N SER A 197 3.42 -4.65 8.51
CA SER A 197 2.52 -3.56 8.87
C SER A 197 1.95 -2.91 7.62
N ALA A 198 1.17 -3.69 6.85
CA ALA A 198 0.57 -3.25 5.60
C ALA A 198 -0.73 -4.01 5.26
N CYS A 199 -1.63 -3.34 4.54
CA CYS A 199 -2.94 -3.87 4.13
C CYS A 199 -2.82 -5.14 3.27
N ASN A 200 -3.77 -6.07 3.35
CA ASN A 200 -3.86 -7.24 2.46
C ASN A 200 -2.65 -8.19 2.48
N THR A 201 -1.85 -8.22 3.56
CA THR A 201 -0.63 -9.04 3.64
C THR A 201 -0.79 -10.29 4.51
N GLY A 202 -1.87 -10.39 5.29
CA GLY A 202 -2.10 -11.47 6.25
C GLY A 202 -2.97 -12.62 5.77
N TYR A 203 -3.06 -12.91 4.48
CA TYR A 203 -3.83 -14.06 3.97
C TYR A 203 -3.10 -15.39 4.19
N ARG A 204 -3.85 -16.49 4.29
CA ARG A 204 -3.29 -17.83 4.60
C ARG A 204 -2.21 -18.26 3.60
N SER A 205 -2.41 -18.03 2.31
CA SER A 205 -1.46 -18.38 1.24
C SER A 205 -0.10 -17.68 1.41
N ASN A 206 -0.09 -16.47 1.98
CA ASN A 206 1.14 -15.73 2.19
C ASN A 206 2.04 -16.41 3.24
N ILE A 207 1.49 -17.26 4.11
CA ILE A 207 2.29 -17.94 5.12
C ILE A 207 3.20 -18.97 4.49
N ALA A 208 2.65 -19.85 3.65
CA ALA A 208 3.45 -20.85 2.93
C ALA A 208 4.53 -20.17 2.10
N TYR A 209 4.20 -19.04 1.47
CA TYR A 209 5.16 -18.19 0.79
C TYR A 209 6.27 -17.69 1.72
N TRP A 210 5.95 -17.09 2.87
CA TRP A 210 6.96 -16.58 3.80
C TRP A 210 7.79 -17.66 4.49
N GLN A 211 7.24 -18.87 4.65
CA GLN A 211 8.00 -20.02 5.14
C GLN A 211 9.03 -20.52 4.11
N ASP A 212 8.73 -20.44 2.81
CA ASP A 212 9.70 -20.72 1.74
C ASP A 212 10.80 -19.65 1.68
N VAL A 213 10.42 -18.38 1.85
CA VAL A 213 11.37 -17.25 1.89
C VAL A 213 12.26 -17.30 3.12
N PHE A 214 11.71 -17.62 4.30
CA PHE A 214 12.39 -17.63 5.58
C PHE A 214 12.25 -19.02 6.24
N PRO A 215 13.19 -19.96 5.98
CA PRO A 215 13.03 -21.36 6.36
C PRO A 215 12.98 -21.61 7.88
N ASN A 216 13.45 -20.65 8.69
CA ASN A 216 13.43 -20.71 10.15
C ASN A 216 12.36 -19.80 10.79
N LEU A 217 11.39 -19.33 10.01
CA LEU A 217 10.31 -18.48 10.49
C LEU A 217 9.52 -19.18 11.62
N LYS A 218 9.50 -18.56 12.79
CA LYS A 218 8.74 -18.97 13.98
C LYS A 218 7.39 -18.29 14.05
N THR A 219 7.34 -16.99 13.71
CA THR A 219 6.12 -16.20 13.80
C THR A 219 5.92 -15.27 12.61
N PHE A 220 4.66 -15.09 12.24
CA PHE A 220 4.21 -14.15 11.21
C PHE A 220 3.04 -13.33 11.73
N TRP A 221 3.14 -12.01 11.62
CA TRP A 221 2.14 -11.05 12.04
C TRP A 221 1.81 -10.10 10.88
N ALA A 222 0.55 -10.07 10.46
CA ALA A 222 0.11 -9.24 9.35
C ALA A 222 -1.38 -8.92 9.47
N TYR A 223 -1.95 -8.34 8.41
CA TYR A 223 -3.34 -7.88 8.42
C TYR A 223 -4.09 -8.37 7.19
N THR A 224 -5.29 -8.91 7.42
CA THR A 224 -6.28 -9.11 6.35
C THR A 224 -6.98 -7.78 6.06
N HIS A 225 -7.28 -7.49 4.81
CA HIS A 225 -7.92 -6.23 4.40
C HIS A 225 -7.10 -4.98 4.77
N THR A 226 -7.37 -4.35 5.91
CA THR A 226 -6.81 -3.04 6.28
C THR A 226 -5.90 -3.14 7.51
N ALA A 227 -4.66 -2.71 7.36
CA ALA A 227 -3.72 -2.54 8.47
C ALA A 227 -4.02 -1.26 9.28
N PRO A 228 -3.64 -1.22 10.57
CA PRO A 228 -3.71 0.01 11.36
C PRO A 228 -2.79 1.08 10.77
N SER A 229 -3.23 2.35 10.80
CA SER A 229 -2.43 3.47 10.30
C SER A 229 -1.15 3.67 11.10
N SER A 230 -0.02 3.88 10.40
CA SER A 230 1.27 4.26 11.00
C SER A 230 1.22 5.55 11.80
N ALA A 231 0.29 6.45 11.47
CA ALA A 231 0.17 7.73 12.16
C ALA A 231 -0.30 7.59 13.61
N TYR A 232 -1.23 6.67 13.91
CA TYR A 232 -1.89 6.63 15.24
C TYR A 232 -2.18 5.24 15.80
N ALA A 233 -2.38 4.20 14.98
CA ALA A 233 -2.86 2.91 15.47
C ALA A 233 -1.78 1.82 15.51
N SER A 234 -0.93 1.74 14.49
CA SER A 234 0.08 0.66 14.41
C SER A 234 1.13 0.70 15.54
N PRO A 235 1.46 1.84 16.18
CA PRO A 235 2.33 1.84 17.37
C PRO A 235 1.89 0.92 18.50
N ALA A 236 0.58 0.71 18.69
CA ALA A 236 0.07 -0.21 19.71
C ALA A 236 0.27 -1.68 19.30
N HIS A 237 0.03 -1.99 18.03
CA HIS A 237 0.23 -3.33 17.46
C HIS A 237 1.70 -3.73 17.45
N LEU A 238 2.61 -2.83 17.09
CA LEU A 238 4.05 -3.10 17.11
C LEU A 238 4.59 -3.38 18.50
N ARG A 239 4.11 -2.66 19.52
CA ARG A 239 4.45 -2.94 20.93
C ARG A 239 3.96 -4.32 21.37
N ALA A 240 2.75 -4.69 20.96
CA ALA A 240 2.19 -6.01 21.25
C ALA A 240 2.97 -7.13 20.55
N TRP A 241 3.29 -6.95 19.25
CA TRP A 241 4.11 -7.88 18.49
C TRP A 241 5.50 -8.03 19.10
N GLU A 242 6.21 -6.93 19.35
CA GLU A 242 7.57 -6.94 19.88
C GLU A 242 7.64 -7.71 21.21
N LYS A 243 6.67 -7.46 22.11
CA LYS A 243 6.57 -8.17 23.39
C LYS A 243 6.23 -9.65 23.21
N ALA A 244 5.41 -9.99 22.23
CA ALA A 244 4.95 -11.35 21.98
C ALA A 244 5.99 -12.23 21.28
N THR A 245 6.92 -11.65 20.53
CA THR A 245 7.94 -12.37 19.75
C THR A 245 9.35 -12.32 20.35
N ARG A 246 9.59 -11.51 21.38
CA ARG A 246 10.91 -11.41 22.00
C ARG A 246 11.40 -12.76 22.55
N GLY A 247 12.66 -13.10 22.26
CA GLY A 247 13.34 -14.28 22.78
C GLY A 247 12.88 -15.57 22.10
N PRO A 248 12.74 -16.70 22.82
CA PRO A 248 12.41 -18.00 22.21
C PRO A 248 10.90 -18.19 21.92
N ALA A 249 10.15 -17.11 21.72
CA ALA A 249 8.71 -17.18 21.53
C ALA A 249 8.37 -17.83 20.19
N GLU A 250 7.58 -18.91 20.22
CA GLU A 250 7.14 -19.66 19.03
C GLU A 250 5.61 -19.78 18.94
N ASN A 251 4.88 -19.12 19.84
CA ASN A 251 3.43 -19.20 19.93
C ASN A 251 2.79 -17.81 19.95
N LEU A 252 2.03 -17.52 18.91
CA LEU A 252 1.14 -16.37 18.89
C LEU A 252 -0.30 -16.84 19.07
N ASN A 253 -0.95 -16.36 20.14
CA ASN A 253 -2.37 -16.63 20.39
C ASN A 253 -3.21 -15.38 20.09
N ARG A 254 -4.07 -15.48 19.08
CA ARG A 254 -4.90 -14.36 18.62
C ARG A 254 -5.84 -13.84 19.70
N LYS A 255 -6.47 -14.72 20.49
CA LYS A 255 -7.41 -14.30 21.55
C LYS A 255 -6.69 -13.47 22.63
N SER A 256 -5.51 -13.92 23.05
CA SER A 256 -4.68 -13.19 24.02
C SER A 256 -4.23 -11.83 23.47
N LEU A 257 -3.79 -11.79 22.21
CA LEU A 257 -3.35 -10.55 21.57
C LEU A 257 -4.51 -9.59 21.29
N GLN A 258 -5.67 -10.10 20.92
CA GLN A 258 -6.87 -9.28 20.75
C GLN A 258 -7.34 -8.68 22.07
N LYS A 259 -7.15 -9.37 23.20
CA LYS A 259 -7.39 -8.80 24.53
C LYS A 259 -6.40 -7.66 24.84
N ILE A 260 -5.12 -7.83 24.50
CA ILE A 260 -4.10 -6.78 24.64
C ILE A 260 -4.41 -5.57 23.74
N LEU A 261 -4.91 -5.84 22.54
CA LEU A 261 -5.29 -4.86 21.53
C LEU A 261 -6.76 -4.46 21.63
N SER A 262 -7.42 -4.71 22.76
CA SER A 262 -8.82 -4.33 22.93
C SER A 262 -8.95 -2.81 22.85
N GLY A 263 -9.76 -2.34 21.91
CA GLY A 263 -9.90 -0.91 21.59
C GLY A 263 -8.86 -0.36 20.62
N ALA A 264 -7.84 -1.14 20.23
CA ALA A 264 -6.94 -0.75 19.16
C ALA A 264 -7.63 -0.90 17.80
N VAL A 265 -7.51 0.15 16.99
CA VAL A 265 -8.08 0.23 15.64
C VAL A 265 -7.55 -0.93 14.79
N ARG A 266 -8.44 -1.57 14.03
CA ARG A 266 -8.12 -2.67 13.10
C ARG A 266 -7.54 -3.92 13.76
N SER A 267 -7.73 -4.10 15.07
CA SER A 267 -7.37 -5.36 15.75
C SER A 267 -8.20 -6.55 15.27
N GLU A 268 -9.40 -6.31 14.75
CA GLU A 268 -10.24 -7.30 14.11
C GLU A 268 -9.58 -7.90 12.86
N ASN A 269 -8.77 -7.13 12.14
CA ASN A 269 -8.08 -7.54 10.91
C ASN A 269 -6.77 -8.29 11.16
N LEU A 270 -6.42 -8.52 12.42
CA LEU A 270 -5.17 -9.17 12.78
C LEU A 270 -5.15 -10.62 12.29
N ALA A 271 -4.11 -10.95 11.53
CA ALA A 271 -3.78 -12.29 11.05
C ALA A 271 -2.42 -12.73 11.59
N LEU A 272 -2.41 -13.90 12.21
CA LEU A 272 -1.25 -14.45 12.88
C LEU A 272 -0.97 -15.86 12.38
N TRP A 273 0.30 -16.20 12.34
CA TRP A 273 0.75 -17.58 12.26
C TRP A 273 1.96 -17.77 13.16
N SER A 274 2.10 -18.97 13.71
CA SER A 274 3.29 -19.35 14.44
C SER A 274 3.55 -20.84 14.31
N LYS A 275 4.77 -21.28 14.59
CA LYS A 275 5.11 -22.70 14.51
C LYS A 275 4.26 -23.58 15.43
N GLN A 276 3.87 -23.04 16.60
CA GLN A 276 3.05 -23.76 17.59
C GLN A 276 1.54 -23.57 17.40
N SER A 277 1.11 -22.52 16.72
CA SER A 277 -0.29 -22.25 16.41
C SER A 277 -0.45 -21.95 14.93
N ASP A 278 -1.23 -22.79 14.22
CA ASP A 278 -1.58 -22.57 12.82
C ASP A 278 -2.22 -21.17 12.60
N TYR A 279 -2.46 -20.83 11.33
CA TYR A 279 -3.04 -19.56 10.93
C TYR A 279 -4.33 -19.21 11.69
N GLN A 280 -4.34 -18.00 12.23
CA GLN A 280 -5.46 -17.42 12.97
C GLN A 280 -5.81 -16.05 12.38
N SER A 281 -7.02 -15.88 11.86
CA SER A 281 -7.58 -14.58 11.45
C SER A 281 -9.06 -14.48 11.82
N SER A 282 -9.67 -13.31 11.62
CA SER A 282 -11.13 -13.08 11.79
C SER A 282 -11.92 -13.52 10.57
N LEU A 283 -11.24 -13.76 9.45
CA LEU A 283 -11.91 -14.17 8.23
C LEU A 283 -12.67 -15.45 8.53
N SER A 284 -14.00 -15.35 8.45
CA SER A 284 -14.83 -16.55 8.45
C SER A 284 -14.45 -17.36 7.23
N THR A 285 -14.29 -18.67 7.36
CA THR A 285 -14.14 -19.62 6.25
C THR A 285 -15.42 -19.76 5.42
N GLN A 286 -16.26 -18.72 5.37
CA GLN A 286 -17.44 -18.72 4.52
C GLN A 286 -16.95 -18.81 3.09
N ALA A 287 -17.38 -19.86 2.40
CA ALA A 287 -17.17 -20.00 0.97
C ALA A 287 -17.78 -18.76 0.29
N HIS A 288 -16.92 -17.90 -0.23
CA HIS A 288 -17.34 -16.76 -1.02
C HIS A 288 -17.69 -17.24 -2.42
N ASN A 289 -18.94 -17.07 -2.84
CA ASN A 289 -19.31 -17.32 -4.22
C ASN A 289 -18.78 -16.16 -5.07
N ARG A 290 -17.76 -16.43 -5.89
CA ARG A 290 -17.16 -15.46 -6.82
C ARG A 290 -18.22 -14.74 -7.65
N ASP A 291 -19.21 -15.46 -8.16
CA ASP A 291 -20.22 -14.89 -9.04
C ASP A 291 -21.09 -13.85 -8.31
N ASP A 292 -21.43 -14.10 -7.05
CA ASP A 292 -22.19 -13.15 -6.23
C ASP A 292 -21.38 -11.88 -5.95
N LEU A 293 -20.07 -12.00 -5.70
CA LEU A 293 -19.18 -10.84 -5.54
C LEU A 293 -19.09 -10.03 -6.84
N MET A 294 -18.96 -10.71 -7.97
CA MET A 294 -18.91 -10.07 -9.28
C MET A 294 -20.22 -9.36 -9.63
N LEU A 295 -21.37 -9.91 -9.24
CA LEU A 295 -22.65 -9.23 -9.38
C LEU A 295 -22.66 -7.91 -8.61
N VAL A 296 -22.13 -7.86 -7.38
CA VAL A 296 -22.01 -6.60 -6.64
C VAL A 296 -21.11 -5.62 -7.39
N VAL A 297 -19.89 -6.01 -7.76
CA VAL A 297 -18.95 -5.12 -8.48
C VAL A 297 -19.56 -4.59 -9.77
N ASN A 298 -20.25 -5.45 -10.54
CA ASN A 298 -20.86 -5.08 -11.82
C ASN A 298 -21.94 -4.00 -11.67
N ARG A 299 -22.79 -4.04 -10.63
CA ARG A 299 -23.81 -2.99 -10.42
C ARG A 299 -23.18 -1.60 -10.25
N TYR A 300 -22.08 -1.50 -9.48
CA TYR A 300 -21.34 -0.24 -9.35
C TYR A 300 -20.61 0.13 -10.64
N LEU A 301 -20.02 -0.85 -11.34
CA LEU A 301 -19.32 -0.64 -12.61
C LEU A 301 -20.22 -0.04 -13.69
N GLN A 302 -21.47 -0.51 -13.77
CA GLN A 302 -22.54 -0.01 -14.65
C GLN A 302 -23.21 1.27 -14.14
N GLY A 303 -22.83 1.77 -12.95
CA GLY A 303 -23.42 2.96 -12.35
C GLY A 303 -24.86 2.77 -11.86
N GLU A 304 -25.31 1.53 -11.63
CA GLU A 304 -26.62 1.22 -11.04
C GLU A 304 -26.65 1.58 -9.54
N GLU A 305 -25.51 1.45 -8.87
CA GLU A 305 -25.30 1.86 -7.49
C GLU A 305 -24.19 2.93 -7.40
N ALA A 306 -24.36 3.88 -6.48
CA ALA A 306 -23.35 4.89 -6.16
C ALA A 306 -22.64 4.54 -4.85
N VAL A 307 -21.33 4.81 -4.78
CA VAL A 307 -20.56 4.59 -3.55
C VAL A 307 -20.83 5.75 -2.59
N ALA A 308 -21.58 5.47 -1.52
CA ALA A 308 -21.83 6.44 -0.46
C ALA A 308 -20.59 6.68 0.42
N ASN A 309 -19.84 5.62 0.73
CA ASN A 309 -18.63 5.69 1.54
C ASN A 309 -17.59 4.67 1.04
N PRO A 310 -16.36 5.07 0.69
CA PRO A 310 -15.32 4.16 0.21
C PRO A 310 -14.92 3.09 1.23
N GLN A 311 -15.17 3.31 2.53
CA GLN A 311 -14.70 2.46 3.62
C GLN A 311 -15.77 1.51 4.17
N THR A 312 -17.01 1.60 3.70
CA THR A 312 -18.13 0.76 4.17
C THR A 312 -19.05 0.37 3.02
N GLY A 313 -20.07 -0.44 3.31
CA GLY A 313 -21.11 -0.82 2.35
C GLY A 313 -20.79 -2.03 1.46
N PRO A 314 -21.70 -2.39 0.55
CA PRO A 314 -21.63 -3.64 -0.23
C PRO A 314 -20.38 -3.75 -1.09
N LEU A 315 -19.97 -2.67 -1.77
CA LEU A 315 -18.78 -2.69 -2.63
C LEU A 315 -17.49 -2.89 -1.83
N LYS A 316 -17.37 -2.28 -0.64
CA LYS A 316 -16.22 -2.51 0.26
C LYS A 316 -16.15 -3.97 0.68
N LEU A 317 -17.29 -4.54 1.08
CA LEU A 317 -17.38 -5.94 1.48
C LEU A 317 -17.01 -6.87 0.31
N ALA A 318 -17.52 -6.61 -0.89
CA ALA A 318 -17.18 -7.38 -2.08
C ALA A 318 -15.69 -7.27 -2.43
N TYR A 319 -15.10 -6.07 -2.36
CA TYR A 319 -13.66 -5.87 -2.53
C TYR A 319 -12.84 -6.68 -1.51
N ASP A 320 -13.21 -6.62 -0.22
CA ASP A 320 -12.53 -7.36 0.84
C ASP A 320 -12.62 -8.86 0.62
N GLN A 321 -13.79 -9.37 0.26
CA GLN A 321 -14.03 -10.80 0.00
C GLN A 321 -13.31 -11.27 -1.27
N LEU A 322 -13.24 -10.45 -2.32
CA LEU A 322 -12.43 -10.75 -3.51
C LEU A 322 -10.94 -10.82 -3.15
N GLN A 323 -10.44 -9.90 -2.33
CA GLN A 323 -9.06 -9.92 -1.83
C GLN A 323 -8.78 -11.16 -0.98
N SER A 324 -9.71 -11.55 -0.10
CA SER A 324 -9.60 -12.81 0.65
C SER A 324 -9.56 -14.01 -0.27
N LEU A 325 -10.48 -14.10 -1.24
CA LEU A 325 -10.55 -15.18 -2.20
C LEU A 325 -9.27 -15.27 -3.05
N ARG A 326 -8.76 -14.13 -3.52
CA ARG A 326 -7.47 -14.03 -4.24
C ARG A 326 -6.30 -14.48 -3.39
N GLY A 327 -6.29 -14.08 -2.12
CA GLY A 327 -5.34 -14.54 -1.13
C GLY A 327 -5.41 -16.06 -1.02
N GLU A 328 -6.53 -16.62 -0.61
CA GLU A 328 -6.70 -18.05 -0.36
C GLU A 328 -6.42 -18.95 -1.57
N THR A 329 -6.87 -18.55 -2.76
CA THR A 329 -6.80 -19.39 -3.97
C THR A 329 -5.54 -19.17 -4.80
N GLY A 330 -4.91 -17.99 -4.71
CA GLY A 330 -3.86 -17.61 -5.65
C GLY A 330 -4.38 -17.23 -7.06
N ASP A 331 -5.70 -17.16 -7.30
CA ASP A 331 -6.29 -16.95 -8.62
C ASP A 331 -6.12 -15.51 -9.13
N SER A 332 -5.14 -15.28 -10.02
CA SER A 332 -4.87 -13.97 -10.63
C SER A 332 -5.99 -13.45 -11.52
N SER A 333 -6.97 -14.26 -11.92
CA SER A 333 -8.13 -13.76 -12.67
C SER A 333 -9.02 -12.82 -11.83
N LEU A 334 -8.80 -12.75 -10.52
CA LEU A 334 -9.45 -11.81 -9.62
C LEU A 334 -8.76 -10.43 -9.57
N ASP A 335 -7.54 -10.29 -10.09
CA ASP A 335 -6.76 -9.05 -10.00
C ASP A 335 -7.48 -7.87 -10.66
N ALA A 336 -8.06 -8.08 -11.85
CA ALA A 336 -8.82 -7.05 -12.56
C ALA A 336 -10.12 -6.65 -11.82
N PRO A 337 -11.01 -7.56 -11.39
CA PRO A 337 -12.15 -7.23 -10.55
C PRO A 337 -11.81 -6.50 -9.24
N ILE A 338 -10.73 -6.91 -8.58
CA ILE A 338 -10.24 -6.26 -7.35
C ILE A 338 -9.82 -4.83 -7.66
N GLY A 339 -9.08 -4.61 -8.75
CA GLY A 339 -8.69 -3.28 -9.23
C GLY A 339 -9.90 -2.41 -9.56
N GLN A 340 -10.88 -2.94 -10.27
CA GLN A 340 -12.13 -2.24 -10.59
C GLN A 340 -12.91 -1.86 -9.33
N ALA A 341 -13.09 -2.80 -8.40
CA ALA A 341 -13.78 -2.54 -7.14
C ALA A 341 -13.05 -1.47 -6.31
N LEU A 342 -11.72 -1.47 -6.32
CA LEU A 342 -10.92 -0.41 -5.69
C LEU A 342 -11.17 0.96 -6.33
N LEU A 343 -11.07 1.07 -7.66
CA LEU A 343 -11.30 2.32 -8.38
C LEU A 343 -12.73 2.84 -8.17
N LEU A 344 -13.72 1.95 -8.18
CA LEU A 344 -15.12 2.30 -7.93
C LEU A 344 -15.34 2.86 -6.52
N ARG A 345 -14.70 2.28 -5.49
CA ARG A 345 -14.77 2.80 -4.12
C ARG A 345 -14.35 4.26 -4.05
N PHE A 346 -13.35 4.66 -4.84
CA PHE A 346 -12.81 6.01 -4.88
C PHE A 346 -13.25 6.80 -6.13
N TYR A 347 -14.38 6.44 -6.73
CA TYR A 347 -14.87 7.06 -7.96
C TYR A 347 -14.93 8.60 -7.92
N PRO A 348 -15.36 9.27 -6.83
CA PRO A 348 -15.38 10.73 -6.77
C PRO A 348 -14.01 11.40 -6.95
N SER A 349 -12.98 10.93 -6.24
CA SER A 349 -11.61 11.45 -6.41
C SER A 349 -11.06 11.08 -7.79
N LEU A 350 -11.34 9.85 -8.25
CA LEU A 350 -10.91 9.37 -9.55
C LEU A 350 -11.48 10.22 -10.70
N SER A 351 -12.76 10.60 -10.63
CA SER A 351 -13.43 11.37 -11.68
C SER A 351 -13.01 12.82 -11.71
N GLN A 352 -12.73 13.42 -10.55
CA GLN A 352 -12.10 14.73 -10.46
C GLN A 352 -10.72 14.75 -11.12
N ASN A 353 -9.85 13.78 -10.77
CA ASN A 353 -8.49 13.69 -11.31
C ASN A 353 -8.49 13.39 -12.82
N PHE A 354 -9.38 12.49 -13.28
CA PHE A 354 -9.55 12.21 -14.71
C PHE A 354 -10.01 13.44 -15.49
N ASN A 355 -10.99 14.19 -14.96
CA ASN A 355 -11.44 15.42 -15.58
C ASN A 355 -10.30 16.44 -15.65
N ALA A 356 -9.61 16.69 -14.53
CA ALA A 356 -8.48 17.63 -14.50
C ALA A 356 -7.36 17.26 -15.50
N ALA A 357 -7.07 15.96 -15.66
CA ALA A 357 -6.04 15.49 -16.58
C ALA A 357 -6.43 15.61 -18.07
N TYR A 358 -7.72 15.46 -18.40
CA TYR A 358 -8.17 15.26 -19.78
C TYR A 358 -9.26 16.22 -20.29
N GLN A 359 -9.68 17.21 -19.49
CA GLN A 359 -10.79 18.11 -19.83
C GLN A 359 -10.62 18.78 -21.20
N THR A 360 -9.41 19.23 -21.53
CA THR A 360 -9.12 19.89 -22.81
C THR A 360 -9.34 18.94 -23.99
N GLN A 361 -8.75 17.73 -23.94
CA GLN A 361 -8.90 16.74 -25.01
C GLN A 361 -10.35 16.27 -25.15
N LEU A 362 -11.06 16.09 -24.03
CA LEU A 362 -12.47 15.72 -24.03
C LEU A 362 -13.34 16.82 -24.64
N SER A 363 -13.08 18.09 -24.32
CA SER A 363 -13.83 19.23 -24.84
C SER A 363 -13.59 19.43 -26.34
N GLU A 364 -12.34 19.32 -26.80
CA GLU A 364 -11.99 19.39 -28.23
C GLU A 364 -12.66 18.25 -29.02
N ALA A 365 -12.61 17.03 -28.50
CA ALA A 365 -13.23 15.87 -29.12
C ALA A 365 -14.76 15.98 -29.16
N ALA A 366 -15.37 16.51 -28.10
CA ALA A 366 -16.80 16.80 -28.08
C ALA A 366 -17.18 17.83 -29.14
N ALA A 367 -16.39 18.91 -29.30
CA ALA A 367 -16.61 19.93 -30.31
C ALA A 367 -16.53 19.38 -31.74
N LEU A 368 -15.54 18.52 -32.04
CA LEU A 368 -15.41 17.85 -33.34
C LEU A 368 -16.64 17.01 -33.69
N LEU A 369 -17.26 16.39 -32.69
CA LEU A 369 -18.46 15.55 -32.87
C LEU A 369 -19.78 16.31 -32.67
N GLN A 370 -19.73 17.63 -32.41
CA GLN A 370 -20.89 18.46 -32.09
C GLN A 370 -21.69 17.97 -30.86
N LEU A 371 -20.98 17.43 -29.87
CA LEU A 371 -21.54 16.99 -28.60
C LEU A 371 -21.35 18.06 -27.52
N PRO A 372 -22.25 18.14 -26.52
CA PRO A 372 -21.98 18.96 -25.34
C PRO A 372 -20.76 18.42 -24.58
N PRO A 373 -19.85 19.28 -24.10
CA PRO A 373 -18.73 18.85 -23.29
C PRO A 373 -19.22 18.22 -21.98
N ALA A 374 -18.55 17.16 -21.52
CA ALA A 374 -18.81 16.55 -20.23
C ALA A 374 -17.78 17.01 -19.19
N ASP A 375 -18.27 17.33 -17.99
CA ASP A 375 -17.43 17.50 -16.80
C ASP A 375 -17.52 16.23 -15.95
N PHE A 376 -16.51 15.36 -16.07
CA PHE A 376 -16.46 14.08 -15.35
C PHE A 376 -16.36 14.26 -13.83
N SER A 377 -15.97 15.45 -13.35
CA SER A 377 -15.90 15.74 -11.92
C SER A 377 -17.28 15.95 -11.28
N GLN A 378 -18.30 16.28 -12.10
CA GLN A 378 -19.64 16.65 -11.62
C GLN A 378 -20.72 15.61 -11.93
N ILE A 379 -20.42 14.62 -12.77
CA ILE A 379 -21.39 13.60 -13.19
C ILE A 379 -21.15 12.26 -12.50
N SER A 380 -22.25 11.55 -12.25
CA SER A 380 -22.23 10.20 -11.71
C SER A 380 -21.60 9.20 -12.69
N ARG A 381 -21.29 8.00 -12.19
CA ARG A 381 -20.82 6.89 -13.02
C ARG A 381 -21.79 6.60 -14.18
N LYS A 382 -23.08 6.51 -13.89
CA LYS A 382 -24.13 6.26 -14.88
C LYS A 382 -24.15 7.31 -15.99
N GLU A 383 -24.09 8.59 -15.62
CA GLU A 383 -24.07 9.69 -16.58
C GLU A 383 -22.79 9.68 -17.42
N SER A 384 -21.64 9.36 -16.82
CA SER A 384 -20.38 9.20 -17.56
C SER A 384 -20.47 8.12 -18.64
N LEU A 385 -21.11 6.98 -18.33
CA LEU A 385 -21.31 5.88 -19.28
C LEU A 385 -22.25 6.26 -20.42
N LEU A 386 -23.34 6.97 -20.11
CA LEU A 386 -24.27 7.50 -21.13
C LEU A 386 -23.57 8.50 -22.06
N TRP A 387 -22.72 9.37 -21.53
CA TRP A 387 -21.97 10.31 -22.36
C TRP A 387 -20.96 9.58 -23.25
N ILE A 388 -20.26 8.56 -22.73
CA ILE A 388 -19.34 7.73 -23.53
C ILE A 388 -20.08 7.03 -24.68
N GLU A 389 -21.28 6.49 -24.42
CA GLU A 389 -22.07 5.85 -25.47
C GLU A 389 -22.46 6.83 -26.58
N ARG A 390 -22.86 8.05 -26.22
CA ARG A 390 -23.14 9.14 -27.18
C ARG A 390 -21.90 9.50 -27.98
N PHE A 391 -20.75 9.66 -27.31
CA PHE A 391 -19.47 9.92 -27.95
C PHE A 391 -19.12 8.84 -28.98
N GLN A 392 -19.17 7.57 -28.56
CA GLN A 392 -18.81 6.42 -29.40
C GLN A 392 -19.75 6.27 -30.60
N THR A 393 -21.02 6.60 -30.44
CA THR A 393 -22.00 6.58 -31.52
C THR A 393 -21.72 7.67 -32.54
N ALA A 394 -21.60 8.93 -32.09
CA ALA A 394 -21.27 10.06 -32.97
C ALA A 394 -19.93 9.85 -33.68
N PHE A 395 -18.93 9.29 -32.99
CA PHE A 395 -17.64 8.98 -33.60
C PHE A 395 -17.76 7.95 -34.72
N ARG A 396 -18.53 6.85 -34.52
CA ARG A 396 -18.74 5.84 -35.57
C ARG A 396 -19.46 6.42 -36.80
N GLU A 397 -20.46 7.26 -36.57
CA GLU A 397 -21.24 7.88 -37.65
C GLU A 397 -20.42 8.86 -38.48
N GLN A 398 -19.57 9.67 -37.83
CA GLN A 398 -18.76 10.68 -38.50
C GLN A 398 -17.42 10.12 -39.01
N LYS A 399 -16.96 8.95 -38.55
CA LYS A 399 -15.67 8.35 -38.93
C LYS A 399 -15.36 8.39 -40.44
N PRO A 400 -16.31 8.08 -41.35
CA PRO A 400 -16.03 8.09 -42.79
C PRO A 400 -15.75 9.48 -43.39
N SER A 401 -16.16 10.56 -42.71
CA SER A 401 -16.06 11.94 -43.20
C SER A 401 -15.02 12.79 -42.46
N LEU A 402 -14.30 12.22 -41.49
CA LEU A 402 -13.31 12.96 -40.71
C LEU A 402 -11.98 13.07 -41.46
N GLU A 403 -11.41 14.28 -41.46
CA GLU A 403 -10.02 14.49 -41.85
C GLU A 403 -9.06 13.70 -40.95
N ALA A 404 -7.92 13.28 -41.51
CA ALA A 404 -6.97 12.39 -40.85
C ALA A 404 -6.51 12.89 -39.46
N GLU A 405 -6.30 14.20 -39.30
CA GLU A 405 -5.92 14.79 -38.01
C GLU A 405 -7.02 14.65 -36.96
N SER A 406 -8.26 14.96 -37.33
CA SER A 406 -9.43 14.84 -36.44
C SER A 406 -9.71 13.39 -36.07
N LEU A 407 -9.55 12.47 -37.03
CA LEU A 407 -9.65 11.05 -36.80
C LEU A 407 -8.64 10.58 -35.75
N ALA A 408 -7.36 10.94 -35.89
CA ALA A 408 -6.32 10.55 -34.94
C ALA A 408 -6.59 11.08 -33.51
N LYS A 409 -7.08 12.32 -33.38
CA LYS A 409 -7.49 12.90 -32.09
C LYS A 409 -8.65 12.12 -31.47
N LEU A 410 -9.69 11.80 -32.25
CA LEU A 410 -10.86 11.08 -31.80
C LEU A 410 -10.58 9.61 -31.45
N GLU A 411 -9.67 8.94 -32.16
CA GLU A 411 -9.25 7.57 -31.83
C GLU A 411 -8.51 7.51 -30.48
N LYS A 412 -7.67 8.52 -30.19
CA LYS A 412 -7.01 8.65 -28.89
C LYS A 412 -8.01 8.85 -27.76
N VAL A 413 -8.99 9.75 -27.93
CA VAL A 413 -10.04 9.99 -26.93
C VAL A 413 -10.96 8.77 -26.79
N ASN A 414 -11.32 8.08 -27.88
CA ASN A 414 -12.10 6.86 -27.80
C ASN A 414 -11.39 5.75 -27.00
N THR A 415 -10.07 5.64 -27.15
CA THR A 415 -9.24 4.71 -26.37
C THR A 415 -9.24 5.09 -24.89
N LEU A 416 -9.01 6.37 -24.59
CA LEU A 416 -9.11 6.93 -23.23
C LEU A 416 -10.47 6.61 -22.56
N LEU A 417 -11.57 6.88 -23.26
CA LEU A 417 -12.92 6.62 -22.77
C LEU A 417 -13.21 5.13 -22.60
N SER A 418 -12.55 4.26 -23.37
CA SER A 418 -12.65 2.80 -23.18
C SER A 418 -11.96 2.34 -21.89
N TYR A 419 -10.82 2.94 -21.52
CA TYR A 419 -10.19 2.69 -20.23
C TYR A 419 -11.04 3.22 -19.06
N TRP A 420 -11.64 4.40 -19.21
CA TRP A 420 -12.62 4.94 -18.24
C TRP A 420 -13.85 4.06 -18.09
N LYS A 421 -14.44 3.63 -19.22
CA LYS A 421 -15.62 2.75 -19.24
C LYS A 421 -15.35 1.43 -18.54
N ASN A 422 -14.17 0.85 -18.66
CA ASN A 422 -13.86 -0.43 -18.04
C ASN A 422 -13.18 -0.30 -16.67
N LEU A 423 -12.89 0.93 -16.22
CA LEU A 423 -12.05 1.22 -15.05
C LEU A 423 -10.81 0.32 -15.03
N ASN A 424 -10.05 0.34 -16.14
CA ASN A 424 -8.87 -0.50 -16.28
C ASN A 424 -7.79 -0.07 -15.24
N PRO A 425 -7.45 -0.91 -14.25
CA PRO A 425 -6.49 -0.56 -13.20
C PRO A 425 -5.09 -0.24 -13.72
N ASP A 426 -4.70 -0.75 -14.89
CA ASP A 426 -3.38 -0.47 -15.49
C ASP A 426 -3.29 0.95 -16.07
N TYR A 427 -4.43 1.61 -16.29
CA TYR A 427 -4.49 2.94 -16.88
C TYR A 427 -4.43 4.06 -15.83
N PHE A 428 -4.98 3.82 -14.64
CA PHE A 428 -5.11 4.85 -13.62
C PHE A 428 -3.91 4.88 -12.71
N ALA A 429 -3.35 6.07 -12.55
CA ALA A 429 -2.24 6.28 -11.65
C ALA A 429 -2.73 6.08 -10.19
N PRO A 430 -2.02 5.32 -9.34
CA PRO A 430 -2.41 5.07 -7.95
C PRO A 430 -2.71 6.35 -7.17
N GLU A 431 -1.97 7.44 -7.43
CA GLU A 431 -2.16 8.74 -6.80
C GLU A 431 -3.56 9.36 -7.04
N TRP A 432 -4.30 8.90 -8.06
CA TRP A 432 -5.65 9.40 -8.36
C TRP A 432 -6.72 8.90 -7.38
N ILE A 433 -6.44 7.82 -6.65
CA ILE A 433 -7.32 7.28 -5.61
C ILE A 433 -6.79 7.55 -4.19
N GLU A 434 -5.51 7.93 -4.05
CA GLU A 434 -4.86 8.21 -2.76
C GLU A 434 -5.22 9.60 -2.20
N THR A 435 -5.77 10.49 -3.03
CA THR A 435 -6.30 11.79 -2.61
C THR A 435 -7.69 11.65 -1.98
N LEU A 436 -7.75 11.04 -0.80
CA LEU A 436 -8.68 11.60 0.19
C LEU A 436 -8.11 12.97 0.52
N SER A 437 -8.85 14.04 0.21
CA SER A 437 -8.48 15.38 0.64
C SER A 437 -8.11 15.36 2.12
N SER A 438 -7.20 16.24 2.56
CA SER A 438 -6.90 16.36 4.00
C SER A 438 -8.17 16.54 4.84
N ALA A 439 -9.23 17.12 4.26
CA ALA A 439 -10.56 17.22 4.83
C ALA A 439 -11.28 15.87 4.96
N GLN A 440 -11.23 14.98 3.96
CA GLN A 440 -11.79 13.62 4.06
C GLN A 440 -11.00 12.74 5.02
N LEU A 441 -9.68 12.88 5.08
CA LEU A 441 -8.85 12.21 6.10
C LEU A 441 -9.16 12.74 7.49
N ALA A 442 -9.30 14.05 7.65
CA ALA A 442 -9.70 14.67 8.91
C ALA A 442 -11.13 14.28 9.33
N GLN A 443 -12.07 14.18 8.38
CA GLN A 443 -13.43 13.73 8.66
C GLN A 443 -13.46 12.26 9.05
N ALA A 444 -12.73 11.39 8.32
CA ALA A 444 -12.63 9.98 8.67
C ALA A 444 -11.96 9.79 10.04
N GLN A 445 -10.97 10.61 10.37
CA GLN A 445 -10.34 10.65 11.69
C GLN A 445 -11.31 11.15 12.77
N ALA A 446 -12.07 12.20 12.49
CA ALA A 446 -13.07 12.75 13.42
C ALA A 446 -14.22 11.77 13.68
N ASP A 447 -14.73 11.12 12.63
CA ASP A 447 -15.75 10.07 12.73
C ASP A 447 -15.23 8.88 13.55
N PHE A 448 -13.96 8.52 13.35
CA PHE A 448 -13.29 7.49 14.13
C PHE A 448 -13.17 7.88 15.62
N GLU A 449 -12.69 9.09 15.91
CA GLU A 449 -12.57 9.61 17.28
C GLU A 449 -13.93 9.73 17.97
N ALA A 450 -14.99 10.07 17.22
CA ALA A 450 -16.36 10.13 17.72
C ALA A 450 -16.91 8.74 18.08
N LEU A 451 -16.59 7.71 17.29
CA LEU A 451 -17.00 6.33 17.54
C LEU A 451 -16.15 5.62 18.61
N HIS A 452 -14.93 6.10 18.84
CA HIS A 452 -13.97 5.55 19.77
C HIS A 452 -13.32 6.66 20.60
N PRO A 453 -14.09 7.33 21.49
CA PRO A 453 -13.51 8.37 22.33
C PRO A 453 -12.36 7.76 23.14
N LEU A 454 -11.16 8.31 22.95
CA LEU A 454 -10.00 7.88 23.71
C LEU A 454 -10.34 7.96 25.20
N PRO A 455 -10.08 6.92 25.99
CA PRO A 455 -10.42 6.96 27.41
C PRO A 455 -9.70 8.12 28.11
N GLN A 456 -10.45 9.02 28.74
CA GLN A 456 -9.89 10.23 29.36
C GLN A 456 -8.88 9.94 30.50
N TRP A 457 -8.80 8.70 30.99
CA TRP A 457 -7.82 8.31 32.01
C TRP A 457 -6.36 8.26 31.49
N ILE A 458 -6.12 8.37 30.18
CA ILE A 458 -4.77 8.49 29.62
C ILE A 458 -4.19 9.91 29.77
N PHE A 459 -5.02 10.92 30.09
CA PHE A 459 -4.61 12.33 30.22
C PHE A 459 -4.89 12.95 31.59
N MET A 460 -5.02 12.15 32.66
CA MET A 460 -5.03 12.68 34.02
C MET A 460 -3.61 12.75 34.60
N PRO A 461 -2.95 13.93 34.61
CA PRO A 461 -1.77 14.11 35.44
C PRO A 461 -2.21 14.06 36.92
N GLY A 462 -1.77 13.04 37.66
CA GLY A 462 -1.81 13.10 39.13
C GLY A 462 -2.74 12.15 39.87
N LEU A 463 -3.21 11.04 39.30
CA LEU A 463 -3.75 9.95 40.12
C LEU A 463 -2.62 9.07 40.65
N GLY A 464 -2.12 9.44 41.84
CA GLY A 464 -1.22 8.62 42.63
C GLY A 464 -1.87 7.28 42.98
N PHE A 465 -1.15 6.19 42.70
CA PHE A 465 -1.51 4.87 43.21
C PHE A 465 -1.38 4.87 44.74
N PRO A 466 -2.37 4.37 45.50
CA PRO A 466 -2.23 4.19 46.93
C PRO A 466 -1.37 2.94 47.17
N GLY A 467 -0.12 3.15 47.61
CA GLY A 467 0.72 2.09 48.17
C GLY A 467 2.08 1.96 47.51
N GLY A 468 3.01 2.84 47.86
CA GLY A 468 4.42 2.70 47.51
C GLY A 468 5.21 3.93 47.92
N ASN A 469 5.80 3.89 49.11
CA ASN A 469 6.74 4.90 49.59
C ASN A 469 7.96 4.96 48.67
N LEU A 470 8.07 6.01 47.85
CA LEU A 470 9.32 6.47 47.29
C LEU A 470 9.42 7.98 47.51
N ALA A 471 10.54 8.39 48.12
CA ALA A 471 10.83 9.77 48.46
C ALA A 471 10.91 10.67 47.20
N PRO A 472 10.48 11.94 47.29
CA PRO A 472 10.47 12.83 46.14
C PRO A 472 11.90 13.28 45.78
N LEU A 473 12.29 13.07 44.52
CA LEU A 473 13.40 13.79 43.90
C LEU A 473 12.89 15.17 43.49
N THR A 474 13.38 16.21 44.16
CA THR A 474 13.16 17.61 43.79
C THR A 474 14.07 18.01 42.64
N PHE A 475 13.50 18.54 41.56
CA PHE A 475 14.22 19.30 40.54
C PHE A 475 13.85 20.78 40.68
N PRO A 476 14.81 21.71 40.83
CA PRO A 476 14.52 23.14 40.86
C PRO A 476 14.51 23.73 39.44
N GLY A 477 13.51 24.57 39.16
CA GLY A 477 13.55 25.55 38.08
C GLY A 477 12.80 25.15 36.81
N LEU A 478 11.48 25.36 36.79
CA LEU A 478 10.69 25.65 35.59
C LEU A 478 9.39 26.30 36.07
N GLU A 479 9.39 27.63 36.14
CA GLU A 479 8.17 28.43 36.31
C GLU A 479 7.49 28.56 34.94
N TYR A 480 6.23 28.11 34.84
CA TYR A 480 5.34 28.46 33.73
C TYR A 480 4.27 29.43 34.25
N PRO A 481 3.99 30.54 33.53
CA PRO A 481 2.95 31.46 33.95
C PRO A 481 1.56 30.83 33.76
N ALA A 482 0.71 31.01 34.77
CA ALA A 482 -0.69 30.61 34.75
C ALA A 482 -1.46 31.39 33.67
N ALA A 483 -2.09 30.67 32.74
CA ALA A 483 -3.07 31.26 31.83
C ALA A 483 -4.43 31.32 32.53
N THR A 484 -4.96 32.53 32.66
CA THR A 484 -6.32 32.83 33.11
C THR A 484 -7.33 32.37 32.06
N VAL A 485 -8.28 31.53 32.48
CA VAL A 485 -9.45 31.13 31.66
C VAL A 485 -10.57 32.14 31.92
N PRO A 486 -11.17 32.77 30.90
CA PRO A 486 -12.36 33.58 31.08
C PRO A 486 -13.60 32.67 31.20
N ALA A 487 -14.44 32.97 32.19
CA ALA A 487 -15.76 32.37 32.35
C ALA A 487 -16.66 32.83 31.17
N LEU A 488 -17.27 31.88 30.48
CA LEU A 488 -18.38 32.12 29.57
C LEU A 488 -19.64 31.51 30.16
N GLY A 489 -20.64 32.36 30.35
CA GLY A 489 -21.95 32.04 30.88
C GLY A 489 -22.95 31.57 29.83
N THR A 490 -23.99 30.96 30.40
CA THR A 490 -25.43 31.00 30.06
C THR A 490 -25.93 30.42 28.73
N GLU A 491 -26.80 29.42 28.94
CA GLU A 491 -28.09 29.15 28.28
C GLU A 491 -28.10 28.77 26.80
N LEU A 492 -28.33 27.49 26.56
CA LEU A 492 -29.03 27.00 25.38
C LEU A 492 -30.08 25.97 25.83
N GLU A 493 -31.34 26.33 25.61
CA GLU A 493 -32.53 25.51 25.81
C GLU A 493 -32.45 24.22 24.98
N ARG A 494 -32.81 23.09 25.58
CA ARG A 494 -32.94 21.80 24.91
C ARG A 494 -34.38 21.60 24.44
N PRO A 495 -34.65 21.24 23.17
CA PRO A 495 -35.95 20.71 22.80
C PRO A 495 -36.09 19.27 23.32
N THR A 496 -37.18 19.02 24.05
CA THR A 496 -37.64 17.68 24.45
C THR A 496 -38.36 17.04 23.28
N LEU A 497 -37.82 15.95 22.72
CA LEU A 497 -38.53 15.08 21.79
C LEU A 497 -39.12 13.90 22.57
N ASN A 498 -40.45 13.92 22.74
CA ASN A 498 -41.23 12.81 23.27
C ASN A 498 -41.43 11.75 22.18
N PHE A 499 -40.92 10.54 22.39
CA PHE A 499 -41.28 9.36 21.59
C PHE A 499 -42.51 8.69 22.18
N THR A 500 -43.57 8.57 21.39
CA THR A 500 -44.74 7.73 21.69
C THR A 500 -44.53 6.37 21.03
N LEU A 501 -44.36 5.32 21.83
CA LEU A 501 -44.28 3.93 21.37
C LEU A 501 -45.71 3.40 21.11
N GLY A 502 -46.05 3.23 19.82
CA GLY A 502 -47.24 2.49 19.41
C GLY A 502 -47.00 0.98 19.49
N GLN A 503 -47.80 0.30 20.31
CA GLN A 503 -47.87 -1.16 20.36
C GLN A 503 -48.53 -1.70 19.07
N GLY A 504 -47.89 -2.68 18.43
CA GLY A 504 -48.40 -3.35 17.23
C GLY A 504 -48.07 -4.84 17.25
N ASN A 505 -49.12 -5.62 17.47
CA ASN A 505 -49.28 -7.07 17.59
C ASN A 505 -48.32 -8.03 16.84
N LEU A 506 -47.97 -9.08 17.59
CA LEU A 506 -47.37 -10.35 17.14
C LEU A 506 -48.34 -11.12 16.23
N LEU A 507 -47.83 -11.65 15.10
CA LEU A 507 -48.45 -12.77 14.38
C LEU A 507 -47.42 -13.84 14.01
N ASN A 508 -47.93 -15.06 14.01
CA ASN A 508 -47.36 -16.40 14.12
C ASN A 508 -46.68 -16.91 12.83
N PRO A 509 -45.57 -17.69 12.87
CA PRO A 509 -44.94 -18.24 11.67
C PRO A 509 -45.33 -19.71 11.47
N GLN A 510 -46.36 -19.97 10.66
CA GLN A 510 -46.50 -21.24 9.93
C GLN A 510 -47.26 -21.00 8.64
N GLN A 511 -46.55 -20.95 7.51
CA GLN A 511 -47.09 -21.36 6.23
C GLN A 511 -45.96 -21.66 5.25
N SER A 512 -45.83 -22.96 4.96
CA SER A 512 -45.04 -23.56 3.90
C SER A 512 -45.53 -23.09 2.54
N LEU A 513 -44.65 -22.51 1.72
CA LEU A 513 -44.91 -22.25 0.30
C LEU A 513 -44.24 -23.33 -0.54
N GLN A 514 -45.09 -24.18 -1.11
CA GLN A 514 -44.77 -25.12 -2.18
C GLN A 514 -44.50 -24.34 -3.48
N TRP A 515 -43.48 -24.78 -4.22
CA TRP A 515 -43.21 -24.35 -5.58
C TRP A 515 -44.07 -25.16 -6.57
N PRO A 516 -44.72 -24.54 -7.57
CA PRO A 516 -45.22 -25.27 -8.72
C PRO A 516 -44.17 -25.33 -9.84
N ALA A 517 -44.16 -26.49 -10.49
CA ALA A 517 -43.31 -26.89 -11.59
C ALA A 517 -43.67 -26.18 -12.91
N ALA A 518 -42.75 -26.37 -13.86
CA ALA A 518 -42.72 -25.86 -15.23
C ALA A 518 -43.94 -26.15 -16.11
N ALA A 519 -44.21 -25.20 -17.00
CA ALA A 519 -44.67 -25.35 -18.39
C ALA A 519 -44.20 -24.05 -19.10
N GLY A 520 -43.49 -24.05 -20.22
CA GLY A 520 -43.70 -24.81 -21.44
C GLY A 520 -44.31 -23.86 -22.48
N PHE A 521 -43.47 -23.07 -23.17
CA PHE A 521 -43.58 -22.60 -24.56
C PHE A 521 -42.26 -22.00 -25.01
#